data_AF-A0A6C0K8D4-F1
#
_entry.id   AF-A0A6C0K8D4-F1
#
_cell.length_a   1.000
_cell.length_b   1.000
_cell.length_c   1.000
_cell.angle_alpha   90.00
_cell.angle_beta   90.00
_cell.angle_gamma   90.00
#
_symmetry.space_group_name_H-M   'P 1'
#
loop_
_entity.id
_entity.type
_entity.pdbx_description
1 polymer ?
#
loop_
_entity_poly.entity_id
_entity_poly.type
_entity_poly.pdbx_seq_one_letter_code
_entity_poly.pdbx_strand_id
1 'polypeptide(L)'
;MGQYYYPIILNSDGKIIVWMCAFNYRNGLKLLEHSYLGNNFVSTFEFGLSPEGPHHKSRVVWAGDYADHDPDQENNLYRMCDEYTMIMPQEKETTIYRYIVNHSKKQFVDKMACKSGEEGMKYHPLPLLTCEGNGRGGGDYRGDSPLIGSWARDIISVEEVKPEGFEEVVFYLE
;
A
#
# COMPACT_ATOMS: atom_id res chain seq x y z
N MET A 1 19.40 -7.22 -8.99
CA MET A 1 18.06 -7.22 -9.62
C MET A 1 17.06 -6.62 -8.63
N GLY A 2 16.01 -5.93 -9.08
CA GLY A 2 15.01 -5.31 -8.20
C GLY A 2 13.77 -6.18 -8.05
N GLN A 3 13.06 -6.05 -6.94
CA GLN A 3 11.76 -6.67 -6.72
C GLN A 3 10.66 -5.70 -7.18
N TYR A 4 9.61 -6.22 -7.80
CA TYR A 4 8.46 -5.45 -8.28
C TYR A 4 7.27 -5.66 -7.37
N TYR A 5 6.41 -4.64 -7.28
CA TYR A 5 5.25 -4.67 -6.40
C TYR A 5 3.96 -4.30 -7.12
N TYR A 6 2.89 -5.02 -6.78
CA TYR A 6 1.53 -4.66 -7.13
C TYR A 6 0.70 -4.39 -5.88
N PRO A 7 0.00 -3.24 -5.80
CA PRO A 7 -1.06 -3.06 -4.84
C PRO A 7 -2.27 -3.88 -5.26
N ILE A 8 -2.80 -4.62 -4.30
CA ILE A 8 -3.86 -5.60 -4.47
C ILE A 8 -4.92 -5.37 -3.40
N ILE A 9 -6.17 -5.53 -3.80
CA ILE A 9 -7.31 -5.62 -2.89
C ILE A 9 -7.80 -7.07 -2.87
N LEU A 10 -7.99 -7.60 -1.67
CA LEU A 10 -8.46 -8.96 -1.43
C LEU A 10 -9.90 -8.96 -0.89
N ASN A 11 -10.67 -10.00 -1.21
CA ASN A 11 -11.99 -10.23 -0.64
C ASN A 11 -11.93 -10.89 0.76
N SER A 12 -13.09 -11.31 1.28
CA SER A 12 -13.24 -12.00 2.57
C SER A 12 -12.41 -13.29 2.67
N ASP A 13 -12.17 -13.95 1.53
CA ASP A 13 -11.57 -15.27 1.42
C ASP A 13 -10.09 -15.21 1.01
N GLY A 14 -9.51 -14.00 0.93
CA GLY A 14 -8.12 -13.80 0.52
C GLY A 14 -7.89 -13.85 -0.99
N LYS A 15 -8.96 -13.87 -1.81
CA LYS A 15 -8.83 -13.83 -3.28
C LYS A 15 -8.66 -12.42 -3.79
N ILE A 16 -7.85 -12.26 -4.83
CA ILE A 16 -7.65 -11.00 -5.55
C ILE A 16 -8.97 -10.56 -6.17
N ILE A 17 -9.37 -9.30 -5.96
CA ILE A 17 -10.50 -8.69 -6.67
C ILE A 17 -10.07 -7.51 -7.54
N VAL A 18 -8.98 -6.84 -7.17
CA VAL A 18 -8.43 -5.70 -7.88
C VAL A 18 -6.91 -5.71 -7.72
N TRP A 19 -6.21 -5.36 -8.79
CA TRP A 19 -4.81 -4.99 -8.73
C TRP A 19 -4.49 -3.90 -9.76
N MET A 20 -3.43 -3.13 -9.49
CA MET A 20 -2.96 -2.05 -10.37
C MET A 20 -1.46 -2.18 -10.64
N CYS A 21 -0.99 -1.59 -11.74
CA CYS A 21 0.42 -1.59 -12.14
C CYS A 21 0.97 -0.17 -12.22
N ALA A 22 2.02 0.14 -11.44
CA ALA A 22 2.59 1.48 -11.33
C ALA A 22 3.14 2.01 -12.67
N PHE A 23 3.61 1.10 -13.54
CA PHE A 23 4.13 1.44 -14.88
C PHE A 23 3.09 2.16 -15.76
N ASN A 24 1.81 1.81 -15.63
CA ASN A 24 0.72 2.46 -16.38
C ASN A 24 0.49 3.92 -15.97
N TYR A 25 1.04 4.31 -14.81
CA TYR A 25 1.00 5.68 -14.27
C TYR A 25 2.36 6.37 -14.41
N ARG A 26 3.27 5.82 -15.22
CA ARG A 26 4.65 6.32 -15.45
C ARG A 26 5.53 6.32 -14.20
N ASN A 27 5.30 5.36 -13.30
CA ASN A 27 6.11 5.16 -12.09
C ASN A 27 6.99 3.91 -12.22
N GLY A 28 8.05 3.86 -11.41
CA GLY A 28 8.84 2.64 -11.25
C GLY A 28 8.07 1.56 -10.48
N LEU A 29 8.42 0.30 -10.71
CA LEU A 29 7.73 -0.87 -10.16
C LEU A 29 8.27 -1.32 -8.80
N LYS A 30 9.45 -0.84 -8.40
CA LYS A 30 10.03 -1.22 -7.10
C LYS A 30 9.40 -0.39 -5.98
N LEU A 31 9.38 -0.92 -4.77
CA LEU A 31 8.62 -0.36 -3.65
C LEU A 31 8.85 1.14 -3.47
N LEU A 32 10.11 1.57 -3.30
CA LEU A 32 10.42 2.98 -3.06
C LEU A 32 10.29 3.88 -4.30
N GLU A 33 10.20 3.33 -5.51
CA GLU A 33 10.07 4.13 -6.74
C GLU A 33 8.69 4.81 -6.87
N HIS A 34 7.71 4.41 -6.06
CA HIS A 34 6.39 5.05 -5.99
C HIS A 34 5.91 5.34 -4.55
N SER A 35 6.68 5.00 -3.51
CA SER A 35 6.28 5.14 -2.10
C SER A 35 6.56 6.52 -1.52
N TYR A 36 6.07 7.59 -2.15
CA TYR A 36 6.23 8.96 -1.65
C TYR A 36 4.90 9.75 -1.67
N LEU A 37 4.71 10.64 -0.70
CA LEU A 37 3.51 11.50 -0.63
C LEU A 37 3.43 12.38 -1.90
N GLY A 38 2.24 12.44 -2.49
CA GLY A 38 2.01 13.12 -3.76
C GLY A 38 2.27 12.27 -5.01
N ASN A 39 2.64 11.00 -4.86
CA ASN A 39 2.71 10.05 -5.97
C ASN A 39 1.32 9.84 -6.58
N ASN A 40 1.18 9.99 -7.91
CA ASN A 40 -0.10 9.90 -8.61
C ASN A 40 -0.68 8.48 -8.60
N PHE A 41 0.16 7.45 -8.70
CA PHE A 41 -0.25 6.05 -8.67
C PHE A 41 -0.80 5.67 -7.29
N VAL A 42 -0.06 6.01 -6.23
CA VAL A 42 -0.51 5.72 -4.85
C VAL A 42 -1.77 6.50 -4.52
N SER A 43 -1.85 7.78 -4.88
CA SER A 43 -3.07 8.60 -4.71
C SER A 43 -4.28 7.97 -5.43
N THR A 44 -4.07 7.44 -6.63
CA THR A 44 -5.15 6.81 -7.39
C THR A 44 -5.63 5.50 -6.73
N PHE A 45 -4.72 4.69 -6.20
CA PHE A 45 -5.09 3.50 -5.44
C PHE A 45 -5.79 3.87 -4.11
N GLU A 46 -5.29 4.89 -3.41
CA GLU A 46 -5.91 5.43 -2.18
C GLU A 46 -7.35 5.89 -2.41
N PHE A 47 -7.65 6.54 -3.54
CA PHE A 47 -9.02 6.95 -3.86
C PHE A 47 -9.97 5.75 -3.86
N GLY A 48 -9.52 4.57 -4.32
CA GLY A 48 -10.31 3.35 -4.24
C GLY A 48 -10.72 2.96 -2.82
N LEU A 49 -9.92 3.34 -1.82
CA LEU A 49 -10.10 3.04 -0.40
C LEU A 49 -10.82 4.16 0.37
N SER A 50 -11.10 5.30 -0.26
CA SER A 50 -11.79 6.43 0.37
C SER A 50 -13.29 6.17 0.53
N PRO A 51 -14.04 6.98 1.32
CA PRO A 51 -15.50 6.83 1.45
C PRO A 51 -16.28 6.92 0.12
N GLU A 52 -15.71 7.60 -0.89
CA GLU A 52 -16.29 7.69 -2.23
C GLU A 52 -15.79 6.60 -3.19
N GLY A 53 -14.76 5.86 -2.78
CA GLY A 53 -14.14 4.80 -3.54
C GLY A 53 -14.94 3.49 -3.53
N PRO A 54 -14.82 2.67 -4.59
CA PRO A 54 -15.53 1.38 -4.68
C PRO A 54 -15.04 0.31 -3.71
N HIS A 55 -13.92 0.52 -3.03
CA HIS A 55 -13.25 -0.47 -2.18
C HIS A 55 -12.96 0.07 -0.77
N HIS A 56 -13.77 1.00 -0.29
CA HIS A 56 -13.69 1.51 1.07
C HIS A 56 -13.68 0.36 2.10
N LYS A 57 -12.70 0.37 3.02
CA LYS A 57 -12.52 -0.66 4.06
C LYS A 57 -12.33 -2.06 3.48
N SER A 58 -11.28 -2.24 2.68
CA SER A 58 -10.94 -3.53 2.07
C SER A 58 -9.59 -4.05 2.54
N ARG A 59 -9.34 -5.35 2.33
CA ARG A 59 -8.03 -5.93 2.63
C ARG A 59 -7.00 -5.51 1.59
N VAL A 60 -5.91 -4.91 2.04
CA VAL A 60 -4.89 -4.33 1.14
C VAL A 60 -3.55 -5.02 1.33
N VAL A 61 -2.88 -5.31 0.23
CA VAL A 61 -1.50 -5.80 0.24
C VAL A 61 -0.72 -5.20 -0.92
N TRP A 62 0.51 -4.77 -0.65
CA TRP A 62 1.51 -4.40 -1.66
C TRP A 62 2.39 -5.62 -1.91
N ALA A 63 1.96 -6.52 -2.79
CA ALA A 63 2.61 -7.82 -2.96
C ALA A 63 3.89 -7.69 -3.80
N GLY A 64 5.02 -8.10 -3.25
CA GLY A 64 6.30 -8.18 -3.95
C GLY A 64 6.47 -9.48 -4.74
N ASP A 65 7.12 -9.42 -5.90
CA ASP A 65 7.31 -10.61 -6.76
C ASP A 65 8.30 -11.64 -6.19
N TYR A 66 9.08 -11.27 -5.16
CA TYR A 66 9.95 -12.16 -4.37
C TYR A 66 9.36 -12.51 -3.00
N ALA A 67 8.12 -12.12 -2.71
CA ALA A 67 7.43 -12.53 -1.49
C ALA A 67 7.27 -14.05 -1.41
N ASP A 68 7.08 -14.56 -0.19
CA ASP A 68 6.80 -15.98 0.02
C ASP A 68 5.49 -16.39 -0.67
N HIS A 69 5.39 -17.68 -1.00
CA HIS A 69 4.17 -18.22 -1.59
C HIS A 69 2.98 -18.00 -0.66
N ASP A 70 1.80 -17.81 -1.26
CA ASP A 70 0.57 -17.75 -0.48
C ASP A 70 0.28 -19.13 0.14
N PRO A 71 -0.33 -19.22 1.34
CA PRO A 71 -0.61 -20.50 1.97
C PRO A 71 -1.38 -21.43 1.04
N ASP A 72 -0.91 -22.68 0.94
CA ASP A 72 -1.49 -23.72 0.09
C ASP A 72 -1.49 -23.39 -1.42
N GLN A 73 -0.72 -22.40 -1.88
CA GLN A 73 -0.54 -22.05 -3.29
C GLN A 73 0.91 -22.27 -3.75
N GLU A 74 1.09 -22.54 -5.04
CA GLU A 74 2.42 -22.62 -5.66
C GLU A 74 3.03 -21.23 -5.94
N ASN A 75 2.23 -20.17 -5.85
CA ASN A 75 2.57 -18.81 -6.22
C ASN A 75 2.29 -17.83 -5.09
N ASN A 76 2.97 -16.69 -5.08
CA ASN A 76 2.63 -15.54 -4.24
C ASN A 76 1.57 -14.66 -4.91
N LEU A 77 0.98 -13.72 -4.16
CA LEU A 77 -0.09 -12.86 -4.67
C LEU A 77 0.31 -12.02 -5.89
N TYR A 78 1.57 -11.60 -5.99
CA TYR A 78 2.06 -10.89 -7.16
C TYR A 78 1.96 -11.77 -8.42
N ARG A 79 2.43 -13.02 -8.34
CA ARG A 79 2.41 -13.97 -9.46
C ARG A 79 1.00 -14.39 -9.85
N MET A 80 0.08 -14.41 -8.89
CA MET A 80 -1.33 -14.74 -9.13
C MET A 80 -2.09 -13.63 -9.88
N CYS A 81 -1.60 -12.38 -9.92
CA CYS A 81 -2.28 -11.27 -10.60
C CYS A 81 -2.59 -11.53 -12.07
N ASP A 82 -1.77 -12.33 -12.77
CA ASP A 82 -1.95 -12.66 -14.19
C ASP A 82 -3.27 -13.42 -14.47
N GLU A 83 -3.88 -14.03 -13.44
CA GLU A 83 -5.17 -14.71 -13.52
C GLU A 83 -6.37 -13.74 -13.35
N TYR A 84 -6.11 -12.48 -12.96
CA TYR A 84 -7.11 -11.49 -12.62
C TYR A 84 -7.01 -10.26 -13.53
N THR A 85 -8.14 -9.58 -13.73
CA THR A 85 -8.16 -8.36 -14.55
C THR A 85 -7.56 -7.18 -13.79
N MET A 86 -6.46 -6.65 -14.31
CA MET A 86 -5.89 -5.37 -13.87
C MET A 86 -6.87 -4.23 -14.11
N ILE A 87 -6.94 -3.27 -13.19
CA ILE A 87 -7.66 -2.01 -13.43
C ILE A 87 -6.68 -0.86 -13.72
N MET A 88 -7.16 0.13 -14.46
CA MET A 88 -6.42 1.37 -14.74
C MET A 88 -7.37 2.59 -14.64
N PRO A 89 -7.84 2.92 -13.43
CA PRO A 89 -8.66 4.11 -13.21
C PRO A 89 -7.93 5.40 -13.62
N GLN A 90 -8.69 6.43 -13.97
CA GLN A 90 -8.14 7.77 -14.17
C GLN A 90 -7.47 8.27 -12.89
N GLU A 91 -6.39 9.05 -13.05
CA GLU A 91 -5.66 9.62 -11.91
C GLU A 91 -6.58 10.44 -11.01
N LYS A 92 -6.40 10.27 -9.70
CA LYS A 92 -7.18 10.97 -8.67
C LYS A 92 -6.26 11.68 -7.69
N GLU A 93 -6.73 12.82 -7.22
CA GLU A 93 -6.07 13.62 -6.20
C GLU A 93 -6.74 13.33 -4.85
N THR A 94 -5.94 12.99 -3.85
CA THR A 94 -6.42 12.46 -2.56
C THR A 94 -5.87 13.24 -1.36
N THR A 95 -5.45 14.49 -1.55
CA THR A 95 -4.83 15.28 -0.46
C THR A 95 -5.82 15.59 0.67
N ILE A 96 -7.11 15.57 0.40
CA ILE A 96 -8.18 15.70 1.40
C ILE A 96 -8.20 14.54 2.40
N TYR A 97 -7.85 13.32 1.98
CA TYR A 97 -7.83 12.14 2.85
C TYR A 97 -6.52 12.08 3.62
N ARG A 98 -6.48 12.75 4.76
CA ARG A 98 -5.29 12.89 5.60
C ARG A 98 -4.87 11.60 6.30
N TYR A 99 -5.81 10.74 6.68
CA TYR A 99 -5.55 9.60 7.54
C TYR A 99 -5.61 8.29 6.78
N ILE A 100 -4.63 7.41 6.99
CA ILE A 100 -4.73 5.99 6.58
C ILE A 100 -5.17 5.22 7.82
N VAL A 101 -6.25 4.44 7.70
CA VAL A 101 -6.91 3.81 8.85
C VAL A 101 -6.89 2.30 8.68
N ASN A 102 -6.35 1.61 9.69
CA ASN A 102 -6.38 0.16 9.81
C ASN A 102 -7.51 -0.26 10.78
N HIS A 103 -8.57 -0.82 10.21
CA HIS A 103 -9.76 -1.27 10.95
C HIS A 103 -9.56 -2.61 11.64
N SER A 104 -8.67 -3.47 11.11
CA SER A 104 -8.31 -4.74 11.76
C SER A 104 -7.68 -4.50 13.14
N LYS A 105 -6.79 -3.51 13.22
CA LYS A 105 -5.98 -3.22 14.41
C LYS A 105 -6.47 -2.03 15.23
N LYS A 106 -7.48 -1.31 14.73
CA LYS A 106 -7.94 -0.01 15.28
C LYS A 106 -6.81 1.00 15.41
N GLN A 107 -6.01 1.11 14.36
CA GLN A 107 -4.86 2.00 14.27
C GLN A 107 -5.03 2.99 13.12
N PHE A 108 -4.36 4.14 13.19
CA PHE A 108 -4.31 5.06 12.06
C PHE A 108 -2.95 5.75 11.95
N VAL A 109 -2.63 6.23 10.76
CA VAL A 109 -1.47 7.08 10.49
C VAL A 109 -1.96 8.42 9.96
N ASP A 110 -1.44 9.50 10.53
CA ASP A 110 -1.61 10.85 9.99
C ASP A 110 -0.51 11.15 8.94
N LYS A 111 -0.90 11.24 7.66
CA LYS A 111 0.05 11.53 6.57
C LYS A 111 0.76 12.87 6.72
N MET A 112 0.15 13.85 7.42
CA MET A 112 0.77 15.16 7.64
C MET A 112 1.85 15.15 8.72
N ALA A 113 1.74 14.22 9.68
CA ALA A 113 2.73 14.01 10.75
C ALA A 113 3.96 13.22 10.28
N CYS A 114 3.90 12.59 9.11
CA CYS A 114 5.03 11.86 8.53
C CYS A 114 6.22 12.81 8.30
N LYS A 115 7.40 12.40 8.78
CA LYS A 115 8.66 13.14 8.59
C LYS A 115 9.27 12.84 7.21
N SER A 116 10.16 13.71 6.75
CA SER A 116 10.87 13.56 5.47
C SER A 116 11.77 12.33 5.49
N GLY A 117 11.76 11.56 4.39
CA GLY A 117 12.73 10.52 4.09
C GLY A 117 13.91 11.07 3.28
N GLU A 118 14.60 10.19 2.55
CA GLU A 118 15.74 10.54 1.69
C GLU A 118 15.38 11.65 0.68
N GLU A 119 16.36 12.51 0.39
CA GLU A 119 16.24 13.61 -0.60
C GLU A 119 15.10 14.62 -0.34
N GLY A 120 14.55 14.66 0.88
CA GLY A 120 13.49 15.58 1.26
C GLY A 120 12.08 15.14 0.86
N MET A 121 11.93 13.99 0.21
CA MET A 121 10.62 13.39 -0.09
C MET A 121 10.10 12.62 1.11
N LYS A 122 8.82 12.82 1.47
CA LYS A 122 8.17 12.08 2.56
C LYS A 122 7.69 10.73 2.04
N TYR A 123 8.04 9.65 2.71
CA TYR A 123 7.52 8.33 2.37
C TYR A 123 6.00 8.28 2.51
N HIS A 124 5.33 7.66 1.54
CA HIS A 124 3.91 7.37 1.66
C HIS A 124 3.73 6.13 2.55
N PRO A 125 2.96 6.18 3.65
CA PRO A 125 2.86 5.04 4.56
C PRO A 125 2.20 3.82 3.96
N LEU A 126 1.15 4.01 3.13
CA LEU A 126 0.32 2.92 2.61
C LEU A 126 1.13 1.76 1.95
N PRO A 127 1.98 1.99 0.94
CA PRO A 127 2.76 0.88 0.35
C PRO A 127 3.68 0.18 1.36
N LEU A 128 4.34 0.95 2.22
CA LEU A 128 5.35 0.44 3.16
C LEU A 128 4.71 -0.34 4.31
N LEU A 129 3.56 0.11 4.81
CA LEU A 129 2.82 -0.58 5.87
C LEU A 129 2.18 -1.87 5.35
N THR A 130 1.78 -1.92 4.08
CA THR A 130 0.99 -3.03 3.54
C THR A 130 1.79 -4.00 2.67
N CYS A 131 3.11 -3.85 2.57
CA CYS A 131 3.91 -4.68 1.67
C CYS A 131 4.19 -6.10 2.18
N GLU A 132 4.34 -7.02 1.24
CA GLU A 132 4.90 -8.36 1.48
C GLU A 132 6.16 -8.54 0.65
N GLY A 133 7.21 -9.10 1.25
CA GLY A 133 8.47 -9.40 0.56
C GLY A 133 9.56 -8.32 0.66
N ASN A 134 9.35 -7.22 1.41
CA ASN A 134 10.37 -6.17 1.56
C ASN A 134 11.75 -6.71 2.00
N GLY A 135 12.81 -6.12 1.46
CA GLY A 135 14.21 -6.42 1.79
C GLY A 135 14.87 -7.43 0.85
N ARG A 136 14.11 -8.04 -0.07
CA ARG A 136 14.56 -9.12 -0.96
C ARG A 136 15.07 -8.63 -2.31
N GLY A 137 14.81 -7.38 -2.70
CA GLY A 137 15.21 -6.82 -3.99
C GLY A 137 15.80 -5.41 -3.89
N GLY A 138 16.55 -5.00 -4.92
CA GLY A 138 16.88 -3.58 -5.08
C GLY A 138 15.61 -2.72 -5.14
N GLY A 139 15.65 -1.49 -4.63
CA GLY A 139 14.49 -0.57 -4.59
C GLY A 139 13.51 -0.80 -3.43
N ASP A 140 13.78 -1.79 -2.57
CA ASP A 140 13.08 -2.00 -1.30
C ASP A 140 13.56 -1.01 -0.23
N TYR A 141 12.75 -0.85 0.83
CA TYR A 141 13.20 -0.15 2.03
C TYR A 141 14.23 -1.00 2.78
N ARG A 142 15.33 -0.35 3.20
CA ARG A 142 16.52 -1.02 3.76
C ARG A 142 16.70 -0.84 5.27
N GLY A 143 15.89 -0.01 5.91
CA GLY A 143 15.92 0.15 7.36
C GLY A 143 15.19 -0.98 8.11
N ASP A 144 15.39 -1.04 9.42
CA ASP A 144 14.91 -2.12 10.29
C ASP A 144 13.57 -1.80 10.99
N SER A 145 12.77 -0.90 10.42
CA SER A 145 11.52 -0.47 11.04
C SER A 145 10.51 -1.64 11.12
N PRO A 146 9.94 -1.94 12.31
CA PRO A 146 8.96 -3.00 12.47
C PRO A 146 7.61 -2.65 11.83
N LEU A 147 7.43 -1.42 11.34
CA LEU A 147 6.22 -0.97 10.66
C LEU A 147 6.09 -1.57 9.25
N ILE A 148 7.20 -1.95 8.63
CA ILE A 148 7.22 -2.40 7.25
C ILE A 148 6.47 -3.73 7.10
N GLY A 149 5.45 -3.74 6.25
CA GLY A 149 4.54 -4.89 6.08
C GLY A 149 3.65 -5.19 7.28
N SER A 150 3.71 -4.39 8.36
CA SER A 150 2.97 -4.67 9.59
C SER A 150 1.46 -4.64 9.40
N TRP A 151 0.94 -4.00 8.34
CA TRP A 151 -0.49 -3.92 7.99
C TRP A 151 -0.84 -4.72 6.72
N ALA A 152 0.05 -5.59 6.25
CA ALA A 152 -0.25 -6.43 5.09
C ALA A 152 -1.52 -7.26 5.33
N ARG A 153 -2.44 -7.22 4.36
CA ARG A 153 -3.75 -7.89 4.34
C ARG A 153 -4.75 -7.43 5.40
N ASP A 154 -4.45 -6.37 6.15
CA ASP A 154 -5.41 -5.75 7.06
C ASP A 154 -6.50 -4.97 6.29
N ILE A 155 -7.62 -4.69 6.95
CA ILE A 155 -8.72 -3.90 6.41
C ILE A 155 -8.36 -2.42 6.51
N ILE A 156 -8.11 -1.77 5.36
CA ILE A 156 -7.62 -0.40 5.25
C ILE A 156 -8.65 0.52 4.59
N SER A 157 -8.73 1.76 5.07
CA SER A 157 -9.35 2.89 4.36
C SER A 157 -8.46 4.13 4.42
N VAL A 158 -8.81 5.16 3.66
CA VAL A 158 -8.32 6.52 3.86
C VAL A 158 -9.47 7.42 4.26
N GLU A 159 -9.24 8.39 5.15
CA GLU A 159 -10.28 9.24 5.73
C GLU A 159 -9.84 10.71 5.80
N GLU A 160 -10.79 11.62 5.65
CA GLU A 160 -10.56 13.07 5.87
C GLU A 160 -10.53 13.41 7.36
N VAL A 161 -11.37 12.73 8.14
CA VAL A 161 -11.59 12.97 9.58
C VAL A 161 -10.78 11.97 10.40
N LYS A 162 -10.18 12.44 11.50
CA LYS A 162 -9.42 11.58 12.42
C LYS A 162 -10.37 10.49 12.98
N PRO A 163 -10.02 9.20 12.89
CA PRO A 163 -10.87 8.14 13.42
C PRO A 163 -10.91 8.17 14.96
N GLU A 164 -12.12 8.23 15.53
CA GLU A 164 -12.32 8.24 16.97
C GLU A 164 -12.05 6.86 17.60
N GLY A 165 -11.34 6.84 18.73
CA GLY A 165 -11.06 5.60 19.47
C GLY A 165 -10.02 4.68 18.84
N PHE A 166 -9.31 5.16 17.81
CA PHE A 166 -8.18 4.45 17.18
C PHE A 166 -6.86 4.96 17.74
N GLU A 167 -5.87 4.07 17.81
CA GLU A 167 -4.51 4.42 18.24
C GLU A 167 -3.71 5.03 17.07
N GLU A 168 -2.95 6.09 17.34
CA GLU A 168 -2.07 6.69 16.35
C GLU A 168 -0.77 5.91 16.24
N VAL A 169 -0.44 5.42 15.05
CA VAL A 169 0.87 4.87 14.72
C VAL A 169 1.74 6.00 14.19
N VAL A 170 2.81 6.32 14.91
CA VAL A 170 3.80 7.30 14.45
C VAL A 170 4.62 6.68 13.33
N PHE A 171 4.29 7.04 12.09
CA PHE A 171 5.03 6.57 10.93
C PHE A 171 6.33 7.38 10.77
N TYR A 172 7.42 6.79 11.25
CA TYR A 172 8.77 7.31 11.13
C TYR A 172 9.68 6.22 10.59
N LEU A 173 10.33 6.52 9.47
CA LEU A 173 11.35 5.69 8.85
C LEU A 173 12.63 6.52 8.79
N GLU A 174 13.72 5.90 9.24
CA GLU A 174 15.08 6.43 9.12
C GLU A 174 15.64 6.23 7.72
#